data_AF-W6QLT5-F1
#
_entry.id   AF-W6QLT5-F1
#
_cell.length_a   1.000
_cell.length_b   1.000
_cell.length_c   1.000
_cell.angle_alpha   90.00
_cell.angle_beta   90.00
_cell.angle_gamma   90.00
#
_symmetry.space_group_name_H-M   'P 1'
#
loop_
_entity.id
_entity.type
_entity.pdbx_description
1 polymer ?
#
loop_
_entity_poly.entity_id
_entity_poly.type
_entity_poly.pdbx_seq_one_letter_code
_entity_poly.pdbx_strand_id
1 'polypeptide(L)'
;MKRLTQSLVGLLLACGVCAEAGADKQPRANLAQPAYTKEVVVWVNEKGETISTETHYVQALTSALQENQPSISTPDTNGAPPHALSKNSNDHPVPAKGKPKNLPHHPHKHPKPAVSHSHQNQHPNANFGISYSPYKADRTCKNQEEVNQDLDRISSYSFIRIYGTDCDQTKTVTTAARRHNMQVFAGIYDLTNFPSSLDAFSEAITDPNGKKDWSIFHTIAVGNELVNGGTNSATDVAAAVQTARSILRAQGYTGPVVTVDTFSVHLDHPELCHVSDYCAANCHAFFDATQQPAGAGAYALEQARSISAGAGGKRTMITESGWPHAGDANGGAVPSKENQLAAVESLRRSFEKRRGDLVLFTAFDDLWKDDNMYTFNAEKFWGIHGGL
;
A
#
# COMPACT_ATOMS: atom_id res chain seq x y z
N MET A 1 -32.45 9.13 18.81
CA MET A 1 -31.54 10.29 18.75
C MET A 1 -30.35 10.01 19.65
N LYS A 2 -29.13 9.95 19.11
CA LYS A 2 -27.87 9.88 19.87
C LYS A 2 -26.85 10.80 19.18
N ARG A 3 -25.84 11.28 19.93
CA ARG A 3 -24.87 12.27 19.48
C ARG A 3 -23.96 11.69 18.39
N LEU A 4 -23.60 12.49 17.39
CA LEU A 4 -22.37 12.28 16.64
C LEU A 4 -21.19 12.64 17.56
N THR A 5 -20.16 11.80 17.56
CA THR A 5 -18.82 12.16 18.05
C THR A 5 -17.95 12.47 16.84
N GLN A 6 -17.42 13.68 16.75
CA GLN A 6 -16.38 14.01 15.80
C GLN A 6 -15.10 13.24 16.17
N SER A 7 -14.48 12.60 15.19
CA SER A 7 -13.12 12.04 15.30
C SER A 7 -12.13 12.99 14.62
N LEU A 8 -10.88 12.97 15.09
CA LEU A 8 -9.87 13.97 14.76
C LEU A 8 -9.35 13.84 13.32
N VAL A 9 -8.92 14.96 12.74
CA VAL A 9 -8.32 15.00 11.39
C VAL A 9 -6.88 14.48 11.44
N GLY A 10 -6.55 13.52 10.56
CA GLY A 10 -5.18 13.07 10.34
C GLY A 10 -4.36 14.10 9.57
N LEU A 11 -3.12 14.35 10.01
CA LEU A 11 -2.23 15.35 9.43
C LEU A 11 -1.24 14.71 8.44
N LEU A 12 -1.43 14.93 7.14
CA LEU A 12 -0.51 14.51 6.08
C LEU A 12 0.26 15.71 5.52
N LEU A 13 1.60 15.68 5.59
CA LEU A 13 2.44 16.65 4.91
C LEU A 13 2.66 16.25 3.45
N ALA A 14 2.03 16.97 2.53
CA ALA A 14 2.32 16.92 1.09
C ALA A 14 3.04 18.21 0.66
N CYS A 15 4.37 18.21 0.68
CA CYS A 15 5.19 19.35 0.28
C CYS A 15 5.24 19.52 -1.26
N GLY A 16 4.17 20.04 -1.86
CA GLY A 16 4.13 20.43 -3.27
C GLY A 16 5.00 21.67 -3.53
N VAL A 17 6.10 21.51 -4.28
CA VAL A 17 7.00 22.62 -4.64
C VAL A 17 6.51 23.30 -5.93
N CYS A 18 5.75 24.39 -5.78
CA CYS A 18 5.41 25.27 -6.90
C CYS A 18 6.59 26.18 -7.25
N ALA A 19 7.08 26.09 -8.49
CA ALA A 19 8.14 26.95 -9.02
C ALA A 19 7.63 27.77 -10.22
N GLU A 20 7.25 29.04 -9.98
CA GLU A 20 6.88 29.95 -11.05
C GLU A 20 8.12 30.51 -11.77
N ALA A 21 8.21 30.28 -13.08
CA ALA A 21 9.35 30.71 -13.90
C ALA A 21 9.11 32.09 -14.56
N GLY A 22 9.28 33.17 -13.78
CA GLY A 22 9.35 34.53 -14.32
C GLY A 22 10.66 34.75 -15.09
N ALA A 23 10.59 35.13 -16.36
CA ALA A 23 11.76 35.26 -17.24
C ALA A 23 12.16 36.73 -17.50
N ASP A 24 13.42 37.09 -17.21
CA ASP A 24 14.07 38.29 -17.75
C ASP A 24 15.59 38.05 -17.99
N LYS A 25 16.29 38.99 -18.66
CA LYS A 25 17.52 38.71 -19.41
C LYS A 25 18.80 39.38 -18.88
N GLN A 26 19.85 38.55 -18.75
CA GLN A 26 21.29 38.86 -18.89
C GLN A 26 21.97 39.74 -17.79
N PRO A 27 23.32 39.69 -17.64
CA PRO A 27 24.25 38.58 -17.90
C PRO A 27 25.31 38.31 -16.79
N ARG A 28 25.68 37.03 -16.63
CA ARG A 28 26.94 36.47 -16.05
C ARG A 28 27.74 37.28 -15.00
N ALA A 29 27.70 36.79 -13.76
CA ALA A 29 28.91 36.50 -12.98
C ALA A 29 28.68 35.19 -12.20
N ASN A 30 29.59 34.21 -12.30
CA ASN A 30 29.32 32.86 -11.79
C ASN A 30 29.90 32.64 -10.38
N LEU A 31 29.12 32.99 -9.35
CA LEU A 31 29.31 32.52 -7.99
C LEU A 31 28.05 31.73 -7.61
N ALA A 32 28.21 30.42 -7.42
CA ALA A 32 27.10 29.56 -7.02
C ALA A 32 26.73 29.82 -5.55
N GLN A 33 25.77 30.72 -5.34
CA GLN A 33 25.08 30.83 -4.05
C GLN A 33 24.29 29.53 -3.81
N PRO A 34 24.26 29.00 -2.57
CA PRO A 34 23.44 27.83 -2.27
C PRO A 34 21.96 28.19 -2.47
N ALA A 35 21.23 27.32 -3.17
CA ALA A 35 19.80 27.50 -3.36
C ALA A 35 19.08 27.33 -2.01
N TYR A 36 18.33 28.34 -1.59
CA TYR A 36 17.42 28.24 -0.44
C TYR A 36 16.00 27.99 -0.94
N THR A 37 15.37 26.91 -0.46
CA THR A 37 13.93 26.71 -0.64
C THR A 37 13.18 27.54 0.39
N LYS A 38 12.21 28.34 -0.08
CA LYS A 38 11.32 29.12 0.78
C LYS A 38 10.15 28.26 1.21
N GLU A 39 10.13 27.86 2.47
CA GLU A 39 9.01 27.20 3.11
C GLU A 39 8.12 28.24 3.82
N VAL A 40 6.80 28.09 3.73
CA VAL A 40 5.83 29.00 4.35
C VAL A 40 4.84 28.17 5.16
N VAL A 41 4.93 28.27 6.49
CA VAL A 41 4.06 27.55 7.42
C VAL A 41 2.92 28.48 7.82
N VAL A 42 1.67 28.05 7.57
CA VAL A 42 0.46 28.80 7.92
C VAL A 42 -0.28 28.04 9.00
N TRP A 43 -0.36 28.63 10.20
CA TRP A 43 -1.11 28.06 11.31
C TRP A 43 -2.56 28.53 11.24
N VAL A 44 -3.51 27.61 11.30
CA VAL A 44 -4.96 27.89 11.28
C VAL A 44 -5.65 27.35 12.53
N ASN A 45 -6.80 27.94 12.89
CA ASN A 45 -7.63 27.45 13.98
C ASN A 45 -8.61 26.35 13.52
N GLU A 46 -9.42 25.82 14.45
CA GLU A 46 -10.42 24.77 14.21
C GLU A 46 -11.53 25.15 13.19
N LYS A 47 -11.57 26.41 12.72
CA LYS A 47 -12.49 26.91 11.68
C LYS A 47 -11.79 27.19 10.35
N GLY A 48 -10.48 26.98 10.25
CA GLY A 48 -9.66 27.33 9.09
C GLY A 48 -9.21 28.80 9.03
N GLU A 49 -9.43 29.59 10.08
CA GLU A 49 -9.00 31.00 10.13
C GLU A 49 -7.50 31.07 10.48
N THR A 50 -6.70 31.83 9.73
CA THR A 50 -5.25 31.98 9.97
C THR A 50 -4.94 32.65 11.30
N ILE A 51 -4.11 31.99 12.12
CA ILE A 51 -3.58 32.49 13.40
C ILE A 51 -2.24 33.21 13.17
N SER A 52 -1.34 32.60 12.40
CA SER A 52 -0.02 33.14 12.10
C SER A 52 0.58 32.53 10.83
N THR A 53 1.58 33.21 10.27
CA THR A 53 2.36 32.75 9.12
C THR A 53 3.84 32.92 9.41
N GLU A 54 4.62 31.86 9.24
CA GLU A 54 6.08 31.86 9.31
C GLU A 54 6.68 31.64 7.92
N THR A 55 7.92 32.08 7.72
CA THR A 55 8.67 31.84 6.48
C THR A 55 10.08 31.38 6.84
N HIS A 56 10.41 30.16 6.43
CA HIS A 56 11.69 29.51 6.68
C HIS A 56 12.47 29.42 5.36
N TYR A 57 13.79 29.60 5.43
CA TYR A 57 14.69 29.52 4.27
C TYR A 57 15.63 28.34 4.48
N VAL A 58 15.27 27.19 3.92
CA VAL A 58 15.99 25.93 4.11
C VAL A 58 17.04 25.78 3.01
N GLN A 59 18.28 25.43 3.37
CA GLN A 59 19.38 25.31 2.40
C GLN A 59 19.33 23.96 1.69
N ALA A 60 19.24 23.96 0.36
CA ALA A 60 19.16 22.72 -0.43
C ALA A 60 20.48 21.92 -0.36
N LEU A 61 20.41 20.69 0.14
CA LEU A 61 21.54 19.76 0.17
C LEU A 61 21.79 19.14 -1.21
N THR A 62 22.81 19.63 -1.92
CA THR A 62 23.22 19.09 -3.22
C THR A 62 24.13 17.86 -3.06
N SER A 63 23.53 16.67 -3.04
CA SER A 63 24.25 15.40 -3.13
C SER A 63 24.75 15.15 -4.56
N ALA A 64 26.07 15.29 -4.78
CA ALA A 64 26.72 14.99 -6.06
C ALA A 64 27.94 14.07 -5.84
N LEU A 65 27.93 12.90 -6.48
CA LEU A 65 29.02 11.92 -6.38
C LEU A 65 30.09 12.16 -7.45
N GLN A 66 31.25 12.62 -6.96
CA GLN A 66 32.59 12.09 -7.25
C GLN A 66 33.01 11.82 -8.71
N GLU A 67 34.12 12.45 -9.11
CA GLU A 67 35.00 11.97 -10.19
C GLU A 67 36.46 11.89 -9.67
N ASN A 68 37.24 10.91 -10.15
CA ASN A 68 38.58 10.59 -9.62
C ASN A 68 39.70 11.10 -10.55
N GLN A 69 40.78 11.64 -9.98
CA GLN A 69 42.10 11.72 -10.62
C GLN A 69 43.27 11.45 -9.64
N PRO A 70 44.48 11.06 -10.14
CA PRO A 70 45.45 10.31 -9.34
C PRO A 70 46.52 11.13 -8.59
N SER A 71 47.29 10.41 -7.78
CA SER A 71 48.36 10.88 -6.89
C SER A 71 49.61 11.46 -7.57
N ILE A 72 50.24 12.44 -6.90
CA ILE A 72 51.65 12.82 -7.05
C ILE A 72 52.32 12.77 -5.66
N SER A 73 53.61 12.39 -5.60
CA SER A 73 54.30 11.98 -4.37
C SER A 73 55.56 12.80 -4.05
N THR A 74 55.66 13.29 -2.81
CA THR A 74 56.85 13.33 -1.89
C THR A 74 58.19 13.92 -2.36
N PRO A 75 58.92 14.66 -1.51
CA PRO A 75 59.87 14.00 -0.57
C PRO A 75 59.90 14.53 0.89
N ASP A 76 60.55 13.75 1.75
CA ASP A 76 60.61 13.79 3.23
C ASP A 76 61.27 14.99 3.93
N THR A 77 61.06 15.07 5.27
CA THR A 77 62.22 15.04 6.21
C THR A 77 61.88 14.59 7.67
N ASN A 78 62.30 13.37 8.02
CA ASN A 78 62.86 12.88 9.31
C ASN A 78 62.29 13.24 10.71
N GLY A 79 62.10 12.22 11.58
CA GLY A 79 62.24 12.35 13.05
C GLY A 79 61.62 11.24 13.92
N ALA A 80 62.40 10.25 14.42
CA ALA A 80 61.95 9.13 15.29
C ALA A 80 63.15 8.32 15.90
N PRO A 81 62.94 7.27 16.75
CA PRO A 81 61.92 7.16 17.83
C PRO A 81 62.28 6.89 19.34
N PRO A 82 63.09 5.92 19.82
CA PRO A 82 62.48 4.84 20.65
C PRO A 82 63.11 4.46 22.03
N HIS A 83 62.29 4.45 23.08
CA HIS A 83 62.37 3.55 24.27
C HIS A 83 60.93 3.14 24.67
N ALA A 84 60.52 1.87 24.88
CA ALA A 84 61.00 0.79 25.78
C ALA A 84 60.57 1.02 27.25
N LEU A 85 59.88 0.11 27.98
CA LEU A 85 59.48 -1.31 27.81
C LEU A 85 57.99 -1.50 28.28
N SER A 86 57.36 -2.63 28.68
CA SER A 86 57.81 -3.96 29.15
C SER A 86 56.69 -5.06 29.13
N LYS A 87 57.09 -6.31 28.84
CA LYS A 87 56.79 -7.64 29.48
C LYS A 87 55.50 -7.85 30.30
N ASN A 88 54.80 -9.00 30.31
CA ASN A 88 54.94 -10.35 29.70
C ASN A 88 53.52 -11.04 29.71
N SER A 89 53.21 -12.33 29.47
CA SER A 89 53.95 -13.60 29.35
C SER A 89 53.14 -14.71 28.60
N ASN A 90 53.71 -15.91 28.43
CA ASN A 90 53.06 -17.15 27.96
C ASN A 90 52.49 -18.00 29.15
N ASP A 91 51.94 -19.23 29.06
CA ASP A 91 52.05 -20.30 28.04
C ASP A 91 50.89 -21.34 28.08
N HIS A 92 50.85 -22.28 27.11
CA HIS A 92 49.90 -23.41 27.03
C HIS A 92 50.44 -24.70 27.68
N PRO A 93 49.58 -25.64 28.16
CA PRO A 93 49.39 -26.90 27.40
C PRO A 93 47.98 -27.55 27.52
N VAL A 94 47.74 -28.65 26.78
CA VAL A 94 46.49 -29.45 26.75
C VAL A 94 46.79 -30.94 26.99
N PRO A 95 45.98 -31.67 27.80
CA PRO A 95 45.63 -33.05 27.43
C PRO A 95 44.22 -33.56 27.83
N ALA A 96 43.50 -34.08 26.83
CA ALA A 96 42.66 -35.29 26.79
C ALA A 96 41.66 -35.74 27.92
N LYS A 97 40.40 -35.90 27.49
CA LYS A 97 39.42 -36.99 27.77
C LYS A 97 38.84 -37.20 29.20
N GLY A 98 37.52 -36.95 29.32
CA GLY A 98 36.62 -37.52 30.34
C GLY A 98 35.14 -37.50 29.91
N LYS A 99 34.35 -38.50 30.33
CA LYS A 99 32.88 -38.65 30.11
C LYS A 99 32.31 -39.50 31.28
N PRO A 100 30.98 -39.48 31.56
CA PRO A 100 30.06 -38.35 31.57
C PRO A 100 29.19 -38.32 32.87
N LYS A 101 28.44 -37.25 33.14
CA LYS A 101 27.24 -37.30 34.00
C LYS A 101 26.12 -36.42 33.45
N ASN A 102 24.89 -36.92 33.51
CA ASN A 102 23.69 -36.26 33.00
C ASN A 102 23.11 -35.26 34.01
N LEU A 103 22.61 -34.13 33.51
CA LEU A 103 21.44 -33.41 34.00
C LEU A 103 20.65 -32.90 32.77
N PRO A 104 19.32 -32.71 32.84
CA PRO A 104 18.47 -32.75 31.66
C PRO A 104 18.50 -31.48 30.80
N HIS A 105 18.48 -31.67 29.48
CA HIS A 105 18.24 -30.63 28.49
C HIS A 105 16.76 -30.63 28.09
N HIS A 106 16.07 -29.50 28.22
CA HIS A 106 14.76 -29.30 27.58
C HIS A 106 14.97 -28.84 26.13
N PRO A 107 14.60 -29.63 25.10
CA PRO A 107 14.72 -29.20 23.72
C PRO A 107 13.56 -28.28 23.35
N HIS A 108 13.78 -26.96 23.42
CA HIS A 108 12.94 -26.00 22.71
C HIS A 108 13.11 -26.19 21.20
N LYS A 109 12.35 -27.14 20.65
CA LYS A 109 12.18 -27.31 19.20
C LYS A 109 11.39 -26.12 18.67
N HIS A 110 12.09 -25.04 18.29
CA HIS A 110 11.55 -24.09 17.33
C HIS A 110 11.14 -24.87 16.07
N PRO A 111 9.87 -24.84 15.64
CA PRO A 111 9.48 -25.40 14.36
C PRO A 111 10.26 -24.72 13.24
N LYS A 112 10.75 -25.48 12.26
CA LYS A 112 11.28 -24.90 11.02
C LYS A 112 10.18 -24.10 10.34
N PRO A 113 10.50 -23.00 9.61
CA PRO A 113 9.54 -22.33 8.74
C PRO A 113 8.84 -23.35 7.84
N ALA A 114 7.50 -23.36 7.86
CA ALA A 114 6.71 -24.35 7.17
C ALA A 114 6.49 -23.92 5.71
N VAL A 115 6.93 -24.78 4.79
CA VAL A 115 6.46 -24.89 3.39
C VAL A 115 6.63 -23.63 2.51
N SER A 116 7.47 -23.74 1.47
CA SER A 116 7.36 -22.86 0.31
C SER A 116 5.98 -23.03 -0.33
N HIS A 117 5.15 -21.99 -0.27
CA HIS A 117 3.87 -21.97 -0.97
C HIS A 117 4.14 -21.94 -2.48
N SER A 118 4.01 -23.12 -3.10
CA SER A 118 4.02 -23.27 -4.56
C SER A 118 2.91 -22.43 -5.19
N HIS A 119 3.14 -21.94 -6.41
CA HIS A 119 2.19 -21.09 -7.13
C HIS A 119 0.89 -21.84 -7.44
N GLN A 120 -0.09 -21.71 -6.56
CA GLN A 120 -1.49 -22.09 -6.74
C GLN A 120 -2.35 -20.91 -6.25
N ASN A 121 -3.37 -20.44 -6.96
CA ASN A 121 -4.02 -21.00 -8.13
C ASN A 121 -4.04 -19.97 -9.27
N GLN A 122 -3.25 -20.15 -10.34
CA GLN A 122 -3.39 -19.31 -11.53
C GLN A 122 -4.62 -19.78 -12.31
N HIS A 123 -5.67 -18.95 -12.37
CA HIS A 123 -6.76 -19.16 -13.32
C HIS A 123 -6.18 -19.27 -14.74
N PRO A 124 -6.66 -20.19 -15.59
CA PRO A 124 -6.13 -20.39 -16.93
C PRO A 124 -6.26 -19.15 -17.83
N ASN A 125 -7.13 -18.20 -17.47
CA ASN A 125 -7.22 -16.85 -18.02
C ASN A 125 -7.07 -15.79 -16.92
N ALA A 126 -5.94 -15.79 -16.19
CA ALA A 126 -5.67 -14.81 -15.13
C ALA A 126 -5.63 -13.38 -15.69
N ASN A 127 -6.70 -12.63 -15.47
CA ASN A 127 -6.87 -11.23 -15.84
C ASN A 127 -6.70 -10.33 -14.60
N PHE A 128 -6.88 -9.02 -14.79
CA PHE A 128 -6.83 -8.03 -13.71
C PHE A 128 -7.98 -8.20 -12.70
N GLY A 129 -7.80 -7.63 -11.51
CA GLY A 129 -8.90 -7.33 -10.59
C GLY A 129 -9.50 -5.95 -10.83
N ILE A 130 -10.67 -5.69 -10.23
CA ILE A 130 -11.36 -4.39 -10.26
C ILE A 130 -11.98 -4.10 -8.89
N SER A 131 -11.82 -2.89 -8.34
CA SER A 131 -12.53 -2.46 -7.14
C SER A 131 -14.00 -2.14 -7.45
N TYR A 132 -14.90 -2.40 -6.51
CA TYR A 132 -16.33 -2.15 -6.64
C TYR A 132 -16.97 -1.77 -5.30
N SER A 133 -17.85 -0.77 -5.35
CA SER A 133 -18.59 -0.26 -4.19
C SER A 133 -20.10 -0.41 -4.44
N PRO A 134 -20.83 -1.26 -3.68
CA PRO A 134 -22.26 -1.48 -3.87
C PRO A 134 -23.15 -0.39 -3.25
N TYR A 135 -22.75 0.87 -3.34
CA TYR A 135 -23.53 2.03 -2.89
C TYR A 135 -24.13 2.78 -4.07
N LYS A 136 -25.26 3.46 -3.84
CA LYS A 136 -25.85 4.46 -4.74
C LYS A 136 -25.36 5.85 -4.36
N ALA A 137 -25.52 6.82 -5.26
CA ALA A 137 -25.05 8.21 -5.05
C ALA A 137 -25.61 8.88 -3.78
N ASP A 138 -26.76 8.43 -3.27
CA ASP A 138 -27.40 8.91 -2.03
C ASP A 138 -26.91 8.18 -0.75
N ARG A 139 -25.82 7.41 -0.84
CA ARG A 139 -25.25 6.52 0.21
C ARG A 139 -26.15 5.33 0.58
N THR A 140 -27.25 5.07 -0.12
CA THR A 140 -28.04 3.85 0.12
C THR A 140 -27.39 2.61 -0.50
N CYS A 141 -27.64 1.44 0.09
CA CYS A 141 -27.17 0.16 -0.42
C CYS A 141 -27.82 -0.19 -1.77
N LYS A 142 -27.04 -0.71 -2.73
CA LYS A 142 -27.58 -1.43 -3.89
C LYS A 142 -28.17 -2.77 -3.44
N ASN A 143 -29.30 -3.16 -4.03
CA ASN A 143 -29.90 -4.47 -3.83
C ASN A 143 -29.25 -5.53 -4.74
N GLN A 144 -29.56 -6.81 -4.51
CA GLN A 144 -28.99 -7.94 -5.27
C GLN A 144 -29.07 -7.78 -6.79
N GLU A 145 -30.15 -7.21 -7.32
CA GLU A 145 -30.35 -7.07 -8.76
C GLU A 145 -29.61 -5.86 -9.34
N GLU A 146 -29.44 -4.78 -8.57
CA GLU A 146 -28.55 -3.67 -8.93
C GLU A 146 -27.09 -4.14 -8.95
N VAL A 147 -26.68 -4.97 -7.97
CA VAL A 147 -25.36 -5.61 -7.93
C VAL A 147 -25.17 -6.62 -9.07
N ASN A 148 -26.21 -7.37 -9.46
CA ASN A 148 -26.17 -8.26 -10.63
C ASN A 148 -25.84 -7.47 -11.92
N GLN A 149 -26.59 -6.39 -12.17
CA GLN A 149 -26.47 -5.57 -13.39
C GLN A 149 -25.13 -4.85 -13.48
N ASP A 150 -24.59 -4.40 -12.35
CA ASP A 150 -23.22 -3.89 -12.27
C ASP A 150 -22.18 -4.97 -12.62
N LEU A 151 -22.30 -6.18 -12.04
CA LEU A 151 -21.34 -7.27 -12.27
C LEU A 151 -21.40 -7.85 -13.69
N ASP A 152 -22.58 -7.87 -14.33
CA ASP A 152 -22.71 -8.26 -15.74
C ASP A 152 -21.82 -7.39 -16.65
N ARG A 153 -21.68 -6.10 -16.35
CA ARG A 153 -20.84 -5.14 -17.11
C ARG A 153 -19.34 -5.33 -16.90
N ILE A 154 -18.92 -5.86 -15.75
CA ILE A 154 -17.50 -6.08 -15.38
C ILE A 154 -17.10 -7.56 -15.35
N SER A 155 -17.90 -8.43 -15.97
CA SER A 155 -17.68 -9.88 -16.12
C SER A 155 -16.38 -10.31 -16.82
N SER A 156 -15.60 -9.36 -17.36
CA SER A 156 -14.29 -9.63 -17.98
C SER A 156 -13.10 -9.70 -17.00
N TYR A 157 -13.26 -9.25 -15.75
CA TYR A 157 -12.21 -9.31 -14.72
C TYR A 157 -12.19 -10.68 -14.01
N SER A 158 -11.03 -11.10 -13.48
CA SER A 158 -10.96 -12.42 -12.80
C SER A 158 -11.48 -12.39 -11.37
N PHE A 159 -11.42 -11.23 -10.71
CA PHE A 159 -11.94 -11.04 -9.36
C PHE A 159 -12.32 -9.58 -9.10
N ILE A 160 -13.23 -9.38 -8.16
CA ILE A 160 -13.70 -8.06 -7.71
C ILE A 160 -13.23 -7.82 -6.29
N ARG A 161 -12.72 -6.62 -6.01
CA ARG A 161 -12.39 -6.19 -4.65
C ARG A 161 -13.55 -5.39 -4.04
N ILE A 162 -13.93 -5.75 -2.83
CA ILE A 162 -14.93 -5.05 -1.99
C ILE A 162 -14.34 -4.77 -0.61
N TYR A 163 -14.87 -3.75 0.07
CA TYR A 163 -14.18 -3.07 1.17
C TYR A 163 -14.64 -3.47 2.56
N GLY A 164 -15.94 -3.71 2.73
CA GLY A 164 -16.56 -3.96 4.03
C GLY A 164 -17.57 -5.11 4.00
N THR A 165 -18.34 -5.21 5.08
CA THR A 165 -19.37 -6.24 5.29
C THR A 165 -20.75 -5.66 5.64
N ASP A 166 -20.87 -4.35 5.60
CA ASP A 166 -22.12 -3.58 5.63
C ASP A 166 -22.93 -3.76 4.32
N CYS A 167 -24.14 -3.22 4.26
CA CYS A 167 -25.03 -3.30 3.09
C CYS A 167 -25.33 -4.73 2.56
N ASP A 168 -25.06 -5.79 3.34
CA ASP A 168 -25.07 -7.19 2.87
C ASP A 168 -24.12 -7.41 1.66
N GLN A 169 -23.08 -6.56 1.53
CA GLN A 169 -22.23 -6.50 0.32
C GLN A 169 -21.50 -7.81 0.05
N THR A 170 -21.01 -8.47 1.10
CA THR A 170 -20.36 -9.78 1.03
C THR A 170 -21.25 -10.82 0.36
N LYS A 171 -22.54 -10.87 0.73
CA LYS A 171 -23.49 -11.87 0.22
C LYS A 171 -23.99 -11.51 -1.17
N THR A 172 -24.34 -10.24 -1.40
CA THR A 172 -24.85 -9.79 -2.72
C THR A 172 -23.79 -9.89 -3.81
N VAL A 173 -22.55 -9.47 -3.53
CA VAL A 173 -21.44 -9.53 -4.49
C VAL A 173 -20.94 -10.96 -4.70
N THR A 174 -20.82 -11.80 -3.66
CA THR A 174 -20.46 -13.23 -3.89
C THR A 174 -21.56 -14.01 -4.61
N THR A 175 -22.83 -13.63 -4.46
CA THR A 175 -23.94 -14.23 -5.24
C THR A 175 -23.85 -13.83 -6.71
N ALA A 176 -23.61 -12.55 -6.99
CA ALA A 176 -23.47 -12.05 -8.35
C ALA A 176 -22.17 -12.55 -9.04
N ALA A 177 -21.04 -12.61 -8.33
CA ALA A 177 -19.76 -13.09 -8.84
C ALA A 177 -19.78 -14.56 -9.30
N ARG A 178 -20.57 -15.42 -8.61
CA ARG A 178 -20.81 -16.81 -9.02
C ARG A 178 -21.44 -16.94 -10.42
N ARG A 179 -22.20 -15.94 -10.91
CA ARG A 179 -22.77 -15.92 -12.28
C ARG A 179 -21.69 -15.90 -13.37
N HIS A 180 -20.53 -15.30 -13.06
CA HIS A 180 -19.47 -14.97 -14.01
C HIS A 180 -18.16 -15.75 -13.77
N ASN A 181 -18.18 -16.74 -12.88
CA ASN A 181 -16.97 -17.46 -12.41
C ASN A 181 -15.88 -16.48 -11.87
N MET A 182 -16.30 -15.34 -11.33
CA MET A 182 -15.42 -14.36 -10.69
C MET A 182 -15.23 -14.73 -9.22
N GLN A 183 -14.05 -14.46 -8.68
CA GLN A 183 -13.82 -14.51 -7.23
C GLN A 183 -14.00 -13.13 -6.59
N VAL A 184 -14.15 -13.09 -5.27
CA VAL A 184 -14.25 -11.86 -4.48
C VAL A 184 -13.01 -11.72 -3.58
N PHE A 185 -12.29 -10.62 -3.72
CA PHE A 185 -11.34 -10.15 -2.73
C PHE A 185 -12.12 -9.28 -1.74
N ALA A 186 -12.57 -9.88 -0.64
CA ALA A 186 -13.41 -9.18 0.32
C ALA A 186 -12.58 -8.56 1.45
N GLY A 187 -13.07 -7.49 2.05
CA GLY A 187 -12.44 -6.83 3.20
C GLY A 187 -13.40 -6.71 4.39
N ILE A 188 -12.83 -6.63 5.58
CA ILE A 188 -13.42 -5.86 6.67
C ILE A 188 -12.70 -4.50 6.68
N TYR A 189 -13.47 -3.42 6.57
CA TYR A 189 -12.90 -2.08 6.34
C TYR A 189 -12.09 -1.59 7.55
N ASP A 190 -12.63 -1.78 8.75
CA ASP A 190 -12.06 -1.35 10.02
C ASP A 190 -12.21 -2.44 11.12
N LEU A 191 -11.64 -2.16 12.30
CA LEU A 191 -11.61 -3.09 13.43
C LEU A 191 -12.70 -2.86 14.49
N THR A 192 -13.64 -1.92 14.30
CA THR A 192 -14.66 -1.54 15.30
C THR A 192 -15.56 -2.70 15.72
N ASN A 193 -15.89 -3.58 14.77
CA ASN A 193 -16.72 -4.77 14.99
C ASN A 193 -15.91 -6.08 14.89
N PHE A 194 -14.58 -6.00 14.99
CA PHE A 194 -13.70 -7.17 14.92
C PHE A 194 -13.72 -7.97 16.25
N PRO A 195 -13.74 -9.31 16.24
CA PRO A 195 -13.68 -10.21 15.07
C PRO A 195 -15.04 -10.57 14.45
N SER A 196 -16.17 -10.15 15.02
CA SER A 196 -17.52 -10.55 14.57
C SER A 196 -17.82 -10.16 13.11
N SER A 197 -17.18 -9.13 12.58
CA SER A 197 -17.26 -8.75 11.16
C SER A 197 -16.82 -9.87 10.19
N LEU A 198 -16.05 -10.85 10.65
CA LEU A 198 -15.66 -12.03 9.85
C LEU A 198 -16.83 -12.99 9.56
N ASP A 199 -17.88 -13.00 10.39
CA ASP A 199 -18.97 -13.98 10.29
C ASP A 199 -19.72 -13.86 8.95
N ALA A 200 -19.82 -12.64 8.39
CA ALA A 200 -20.40 -12.36 7.08
C ALA A 200 -19.72 -13.15 5.94
N PHE A 201 -18.43 -13.49 6.05
CA PHE A 201 -17.76 -14.37 5.08
C PHE A 201 -18.27 -15.82 5.20
N SER A 202 -18.44 -16.30 6.44
CA SER A 202 -18.90 -17.67 6.76
C SER A 202 -20.37 -17.93 6.40
N GLU A 203 -21.15 -16.87 6.27
CA GLU A 203 -22.51 -16.86 5.73
C GLU A 203 -22.47 -16.87 4.19
N ALA A 204 -21.76 -15.92 3.58
CA ALA A 204 -21.70 -15.69 2.13
C ALA A 204 -21.09 -16.84 1.29
N ILE A 205 -20.29 -17.74 1.90
CA ILE A 205 -19.85 -18.98 1.22
C ILE A 205 -20.99 -19.94 0.87
N THR A 206 -22.15 -19.83 1.51
CA THR A 206 -23.28 -20.75 1.28
C THR A 206 -23.96 -20.42 -0.05
N ASP A 207 -23.94 -21.36 -0.99
CA ASP A 207 -24.61 -21.20 -2.28
C ASP A 207 -26.14 -21.41 -2.17
N PRO A 208 -26.93 -21.11 -3.23
CA PRO A 208 -28.38 -21.32 -3.23
C PRO A 208 -28.84 -22.77 -3.02
N ASN A 209 -27.94 -23.75 -3.10
CA ASN A 209 -28.20 -25.18 -2.87
C ASN A 209 -27.85 -25.60 -1.42
N GLY A 210 -27.37 -24.67 -0.58
CA GLY A 210 -26.90 -24.93 0.77
C GLY A 210 -25.45 -25.47 0.86
N LYS A 211 -24.72 -25.54 -0.25
CA LYS A 211 -23.32 -25.97 -0.27
C LYS A 211 -22.44 -24.81 0.17
N LYS A 212 -21.62 -25.02 1.21
CA LYS A 212 -20.55 -24.09 1.59
C LYS A 212 -19.38 -24.19 0.61
N ASP A 213 -18.99 -23.06 0.04
CA ASP A 213 -17.87 -22.97 -0.90
C ASP A 213 -16.95 -21.77 -0.59
N TRP A 214 -15.82 -22.05 0.07
CA TRP A 214 -14.79 -21.07 0.36
C TRP A 214 -14.01 -20.59 -0.88
N SER A 215 -14.09 -21.28 -2.03
CA SER A 215 -13.33 -20.92 -3.22
C SER A 215 -13.83 -19.64 -3.92
N ILE A 216 -15.03 -19.15 -3.55
CA ILE A 216 -15.53 -17.85 -4.01
C ILE A 216 -14.65 -16.68 -3.56
N PHE A 217 -13.90 -16.81 -2.45
CA PHE A 217 -13.03 -15.75 -1.94
C PHE A 217 -11.60 -15.86 -2.47
N HIS A 218 -11.21 -14.91 -3.34
CA HIS A 218 -9.84 -14.75 -3.83
C HIS A 218 -8.86 -14.49 -2.67
N THR A 219 -9.24 -13.63 -1.73
CA THR A 219 -8.47 -13.21 -0.55
C THR A 219 -9.43 -12.54 0.44
N ILE A 220 -9.09 -12.55 1.72
CA ILE A 220 -9.76 -11.74 2.75
C ILE A 220 -8.77 -10.68 3.30
N ALA A 221 -9.12 -9.41 3.19
CA ALA A 221 -8.42 -8.29 3.81
C ALA A 221 -8.95 -8.00 5.23
N VAL A 222 -8.03 -7.64 6.12
CA VAL A 222 -8.27 -7.14 7.47
C VAL A 222 -7.78 -5.71 7.52
N GLY A 223 -8.70 -4.75 7.45
CA GLY A 223 -8.39 -3.33 7.37
C GLY A 223 -8.14 -2.83 5.94
N ASN A 224 -8.44 -1.55 5.73
CA ASN A 224 -8.02 -0.76 4.58
C ASN A 224 -7.45 0.58 5.07
N GLU A 225 -6.15 0.80 4.90
CA GLU A 225 -5.46 2.06 5.22
C GLU A 225 -5.60 2.51 6.68
N LEU A 226 -5.60 1.56 7.62
CA LEU A 226 -5.76 1.83 9.05
C LEU A 226 -4.54 2.48 9.70
N VAL A 227 -3.34 2.26 9.15
CA VAL A 227 -2.11 2.93 9.60
C VAL A 227 -1.94 4.27 8.89
N ASN A 228 -2.19 4.33 7.57
CA ASN A 228 -2.20 5.60 6.81
C ASN A 228 -3.23 6.60 7.36
N GLY A 229 -4.43 6.13 7.70
CA GLY A 229 -5.48 6.93 8.35
C GLY A 229 -5.26 7.19 9.84
N GLY A 230 -4.19 6.66 10.45
CA GLY A 230 -3.84 6.86 11.85
C GLY A 230 -4.84 6.26 12.87
N THR A 231 -5.74 5.37 12.44
CA THR A 231 -6.77 4.79 13.33
C THR A 231 -6.24 3.63 14.17
N ASN A 232 -5.20 2.94 13.70
CA ASN A 232 -4.58 1.80 14.38
C ASN A 232 -3.06 1.81 14.15
N SER A 233 -2.28 1.26 15.10
CA SER A 233 -0.86 1.03 14.86
C SER A 233 -0.63 -0.21 13.99
N ALA A 234 0.53 -0.30 13.33
CA ALA A 234 0.92 -1.49 12.57
C ALA A 234 0.92 -2.78 13.44
N THR A 235 1.18 -2.66 14.75
CA THR A 235 1.09 -3.75 15.72
C THR A 235 -0.35 -4.25 15.89
N ASP A 236 -1.33 -3.34 16.01
CA ASP A 236 -2.75 -3.70 16.18
C ASP A 236 -3.28 -4.40 14.93
N VAL A 237 -2.94 -3.85 13.76
CA VAL A 237 -3.31 -4.42 12.45
C VAL A 237 -2.68 -5.81 12.27
N ALA A 238 -1.41 -5.99 12.62
CA ALA A 238 -0.76 -7.30 12.56
C ALA A 238 -1.40 -8.32 13.52
N ALA A 239 -1.77 -7.92 14.73
CA ALA A 239 -2.50 -8.78 15.67
C ALA A 239 -3.90 -9.15 15.14
N ALA A 240 -4.61 -8.22 14.50
CA ALA A 240 -5.89 -8.48 13.84
C ALA A 240 -5.74 -9.48 12.68
N VAL A 241 -4.74 -9.34 11.80
CA VAL A 241 -4.47 -10.30 10.71
C VAL A 241 -4.21 -11.71 11.26
N GLN A 242 -3.42 -11.86 12.33
CA GLN A 242 -3.17 -13.17 12.95
C GLN A 242 -4.44 -13.78 13.57
N THR A 243 -5.26 -12.96 14.21
CA THR A 243 -6.53 -13.37 14.82
C THR A 243 -7.53 -13.82 13.76
N ALA A 244 -7.70 -13.01 12.70
CA ALA A 244 -8.58 -13.32 11.57
C ALA A 244 -8.14 -14.60 10.84
N ARG A 245 -6.84 -14.72 10.55
CA ARG A 245 -6.24 -15.93 9.98
C ARG A 245 -6.58 -17.17 10.80
N SER A 246 -6.49 -17.08 12.12
CA SER A 246 -6.78 -18.20 13.03
C SER A 246 -8.26 -18.61 13.00
N ILE A 247 -9.17 -17.62 13.05
CA ILE A 247 -10.63 -17.84 12.98
C ILE A 247 -11.04 -18.42 11.62
N LEU A 248 -10.62 -17.79 10.53
CA LEU A 248 -10.95 -18.19 9.16
C LEU A 248 -10.44 -19.61 8.84
N ARG A 249 -9.22 -19.96 9.28
CA ARG A 249 -8.67 -21.31 9.12
C ARG A 249 -9.46 -22.35 9.94
N ALA A 250 -9.95 -22.01 11.14
CA ALA A 250 -10.83 -22.86 11.93
C ALA A 250 -12.23 -23.04 11.29
N GLN A 251 -12.74 -22.04 10.57
CA GLN A 251 -13.96 -22.12 9.76
C GLN A 251 -13.75 -22.84 8.39
N GLY A 252 -12.51 -23.23 8.07
CA GLY A 252 -12.16 -23.98 6.85
C GLY A 252 -11.68 -23.14 5.66
N TYR A 253 -11.54 -21.82 5.78
CA TYR A 253 -10.94 -21.00 4.73
C TYR A 253 -9.44 -21.25 4.65
N THR A 254 -8.95 -21.73 3.50
CA THR A 254 -7.52 -21.97 3.24
C THR A 254 -6.84 -20.89 2.41
N GLY A 255 -7.61 -19.96 1.83
CA GLY A 255 -7.10 -18.91 0.95
C GLY A 255 -6.36 -17.77 1.67
N PRO A 256 -5.82 -16.79 0.93
CA PRO A 256 -4.99 -15.72 1.48
C PRO A 256 -5.73 -14.80 2.45
N VAL A 257 -5.05 -14.41 3.52
CA VAL A 257 -5.44 -13.38 4.48
C VAL A 257 -4.33 -12.33 4.53
N VAL A 258 -4.71 -11.06 4.37
CA VAL A 258 -3.81 -9.91 4.27
C VAL A 258 -4.36 -8.72 5.06
N THR A 259 -3.54 -7.69 5.28
CA THR A 259 -4.01 -6.31 5.49
C THR A 259 -3.76 -5.50 4.22
N VAL A 260 -4.56 -4.45 3.98
CA VAL A 260 -4.31 -3.49 2.91
C VAL A 260 -3.99 -2.12 3.51
N ASP A 261 -2.89 -1.51 3.09
CA ASP A 261 -2.51 -0.15 3.45
C ASP A 261 -1.78 0.55 2.27
N THR A 262 -1.35 1.80 2.42
CA THR A 262 -0.67 2.51 1.33
C THR A 262 0.73 1.96 1.03
N PHE A 263 1.21 2.21 -0.18
CA PHE A 263 2.55 1.78 -0.59
C PHE A 263 3.67 2.33 0.31
N SER A 264 3.54 3.57 0.80
CA SER A 264 4.47 4.20 1.75
C SER A 264 4.44 3.50 3.10
N VAL A 265 3.25 3.26 3.68
CA VAL A 265 3.10 2.48 4.91
C VAL A 265 3.73 1.09 4.77
N HIS A 266 3.60 0.43 3.62
CA HIS A 266 4.25 -0.87 3.40
C HIS A 266 5.78 -0.83 3.26
N LEU A 267 6.38 0.34 3.00
CA LEU A 267 7.83 0.54 3.03
C LEU A 267 8.33 0.82 4.46
N ASP A 268 7.59 1.62 5.23
CA ASP A 268 7.93 1.96 6.62
C ASP A 268 7.61 0.83 7.62
N HIS A 269 6.54 0.06 7.36
CA HIS A 269 6.02 -1.03 8.19
C HIS A 269 5.99 -2.39 7.44
N PRO A 270 7.15 -2.95 7.06
CA PRO A 270 7.21 -4.24 6.37
C PRO A 270 6.68 -5.42 7.21
N GLU A 271 6.47 -5.28 8.52
CA GLU A 271 5.74 -6.24 9.36
C GLU A 271 4.31 -6.53 8.85
N LEU A 272 3.63 -5.55 8.26
CA LEU A 272 2.30 -5.70 7.64
C LEU A 272 2.36 -6.62 6.41
N CYS A 273 3.46 -6.50 5.65
CA CYS A 273 3.83 -7.45 4.61
C CYS A 273 4.14 -8.84 5.18
N HIS A 274 4.93 -8.92 6.27
CA HIS A 274 5.36 -10.20 6.83
C HIS A 274 4.22 -11.04 7.41
N VAL A 275 3.22 -10.43 8.05
CA VAL A 275 2.05 -11.10 8.66
C VAL A 275 0.97 -11.52 7.64
N SER A 276 0.94 -10.85 6.48
CA SER A 276 0.06 -11.15 5.35
C SER A 276 0.61 -12.30 4.50
N ASP A 277 -0.23 -13.06 3.78
CA ASP A 277 0.28 -14.11 2.86
C ASP A 277 1.06 -13.52 1.68
N TYR A 278 0.66 -12.32 1.22
CA TYR A 278 1.35 -11.50 0.24
C TYR A 278 1.23 -10.01 0.64
N CYS A 279 2.14 -9.16 0.18
CA CYS A 279 2.06 -7.71 0.37
C CYS A 279 0.94 -7.11 -0.49
N ALA A 280 0.04 -6.33 0.10
CA ALA A 280 -1.19 -5.91 -0.55
C ALA A 280 -1.36 -4.38 -0.39
N ALA A 281 -0.88 -3.61 -1.36
CA ALA A 281 -0.66 -2.17 -1.19
C ALA A 281 -1.48 -1.30 -2.16
N ASN A 282 -2.11 -0.24 -1.65
CA ASN A 282 -2.75 0.79 -2.46
C ASN A 282 -1.68 1.75 -3.03
N CYS A 283 -1.73 2.04 -4.34
CA CYS A 283 -0.70 2.85 -5.01
C CYS A 283 -1.25 3.59 -6.24
N HIS A 284 -1.56 4.87 -6.09
CA HIS A 284 -2.08 5.72 -7.16
C HIS A 284 -1.03 6.77 -7.52
N ALA A 285 -0.51 6.71 -8.75
CA ALA A 285 0.46 7.69 -9.25
C ALA A 285 -0.09 9.13 -9.22
N PHE A 286 -1.42 9.30 -9.25
CA PHE A 286 -2.09 10.59 -9.15
C PHE A 286 -1.73 11.40 -7.89
N PHE A 287 -1.44 10.75 -6.76
CA PHE A 287 -1.10 11.44 -5.51
C PHE A 287 0.37 11.90 -5.42
N ASP A 288 1.23 11.51 -6.36
CA ASP A 288 2.57 12.07 -6.53
C ASP A 288 2.54 13.16 -7.61
N ALA A 289 2.76 14.41 -7.18
CA ALA A 289 2.67 15.60 -8.01
C ALA A 289 3.67 15.65 -9.19
N THR A 290 4.68 14.76 -9.21
CA THR A 290 5.66 14.65 -10.29
C THR A 290 5.22 13.71 -11.41
N GLN A 291 4.19 12.88 -11.18
CA GLN A 291 3.81 11.82 -12.12
C GLN A 291 3.02 12.34 -13.32
N GLN A 292 3.00 11.50 -14.35
CA GLN A 292 2.23 11.68 -15.59
C GLN A 292 1.39 10.43 -15.83
N PRO A 293 0.19 10.52 -16.43
CA PRO A 293 -0.71 9.38 -16.60
C PRO A 293 -0.05 8.23 -17.38
N ALA A 294 0.71 8.54 -18.44
CA ALA A 294 1.47 7.53 -19.19
C ALA A 294 2.48 6.74 -18.34
N GLY A 295 2.99 7.32 -17.24
CA GLY A 295 3.91 6.69 -16.30
C GLY A 295 3.25 5.87 -15.19
N ALA A 296 1.93 6.00 -14.97
CA ALA A 296 1.25 5.48 -13.78
C ALA A 296 1.47 3.97 -13.53
N GLY A 297 1.46 3.16 -14.59
CA GLY A 297 1.72 1.73 -14.48
C GLY A 297 3.18 1.37 -14.18
N ALA A 298 4.14 2.17 -14.65
CA ALA A 298 5.54 1.98 -14.32
C ALA A 298 5.81 2.36 -12.85
N TYR A 299 5.23 3.47 -12.38
CA TYR A 299 5.28 3.90 -10.99
C TYR A 299 4.73 2.82 -10.03
N ALA A 300 3.49 2.38 -10.24
CA ALA A 300 2.86 1.37 -9.38
C ALA A 300 3.60 0.02 -9.39
N LEU A 301 4.20 -0.35 -10.54
CA LEU A 301 5.05 -1.55 -10.63
C LEU A 301 6.37 -1.39 -9.86
N GLU A 302 6.96 -0.19 -9.82
CA GLU A 302 8.19 0.08 -9.08
C GLU A 302 7.94 0.10 -7.57
N GLN A 303 6.86 0.73 -7.09
CA GLN A 303 6.50 0.66 -5.67
C GLN A 303 6.24 -0.80 -5.24
N ALA A 304 5.60 -1.60 -6.09
CA ALA A 304 5.45 -3.05 -5.84
C ALA A 304 6.79 -3.82 -5.79
N ARG A 305 7.86 -3.34 -6.43
CA ARG A 305 9.21 -3.90 -6.33
C ARG A 305 9.91 -3.46 -5.05
N SER A 306 9.83 -2.18 -4.71
CA SER A 306 10.40 -1.61 -3.48
C SER A 306 9.84 -2.30 -2.22
N ILE A 307 8.51 -2.47 -2.16
CA ILE A 307 7.84 -3.20 -1.08
C ILE A 307 8.28 -4.67 -1.05
N SER A 308 8.31 -5.34 -2.20
CA SER A 308 8.79 -6.73 -2.31
C SER A 308 10.22 -6.87 -1.79
N ALA A 309 11.12 -5.95 -2.13
CA ALA A 309 12.50 -5.95 -1.66
C ALA A 309 12.60 -5.74 -0.13
N GLY A 310 11.88 -4.77 0.43
CA GLY A 310 11.80 -4.54 1.88
C GLY A 310 11.21 -5.73 2.65
N ALA A 311 10.23 -6.43 2.04
CA ALA A 311 9.60 -7.63 2.58
C ALA A 311 10.31 -8.95 2.19
N GLY A 312 11.63 -8.91 1.95
CA GLY A 312 12.45 -10.11 1.75
C GLY A 312 12.15 -10.91 0.47
N GLY A 313 11.64 -10.26 -0.57
CA GLY A 313 11.21 -10.85 -1.84
C GLY A 313 9.77 -11.37 -1.85
N LYS A 314 8.94 -11.03 -0.85
CA LYS A 314 7.53 -11.46 -0.80
C LYS A 314 6.73 -10.84 -1.97
N ARG A 315 5.90 -11.66 -2.62
CA ARG A 315 4.95 -11.23 -3.66
C ARG A 315 4.19 -9.98 -3.21
N THR A 316 4.22 -8.94 -4.04
CA THR A 316 3.43 -7.72 -3.83
C THR A 316 2.38 -7.55 -4.93
N MET A 317 1.12 -7.43 -4.51
CA MET A 317 -0.03 -7.02 -5.33
C MET A 317 -0.30 -5.54 -5.07
N ILE A 318 -0.61 -4.80 -6.12
CA ILE A 318 -1.22 -3.47 -6.00
C ILE A 318 -2.74 -3.64 -5.92
N THR A 319 -3.31 -3.28 -4.78
CA THR A 319 -4.72 -3.52 -4.41
C THR A 319 -5.67 -2.40 -4.77
N GLU A 320 -5.12 -1.25 -5.13
CA GLU A 320 -5.77 -0.16 -5.88
C GLU A 320 -4.73 0.56 -6.72
N SER A 321 -5.05 0.81 -7.99
CA SER A 321 -4.39 1.84 -8.79
C SER A 321 -5.31 2.30 -9.90
N GLY A 322 -5.31 3.60 -10.15
CA GLY A 322 -6.16 4.25 -11.14
C GLY A 322 -5.76 5.70 -11.36
N TRP A 323 -6.66 6.46 -11.97
CA TRP A 323 -6.51 7.89 -12.21
C TRP A 323 -7.92 8.50 -12.38
N PRO A 324 -8.21 9.69 -11.83
CA PRO A 324 -9.54 10.29 -11.92
C PRO A 324 -9.78 10.96 -13.28
N HIS A 325 -11.03 10.93 -13.76
CA HIS A 325 -11.43 11.60 -15.01
C HIS A 325 -11.84 13.07 -14.84
N ALA A 326 -12.08 13.51 -13.60
CA ALA A 326 -12.36 14.89 -13.22
C ALA A 326 -11.87 15.19 -11.78
N GLY A 327 -11.80 16.47 -11.42
CA GLY A 327 -11.19 16.96 -10.19
C GLY A 327 -10.15 18.05 -10.47
N ASP A 328 -9.41 18.47 -9.45
CA ASP A 328 -8.30 19.40 -9.55
C ASP A 328 -6.97 18.69 -9.87
N ALA A 329 -6.00 19.44 -10.39
CA ALA A 329 -4.67 18.92 -10.71
C ALA A 329 -3.75 18.85 -9.47
N ASN A 330 -3.14 17.69 -9.24
CA ASN A 330 -2.03 17.55 -8.30
C ASN A 330 -0.70 17.80 -9.04
N GLY A 331 -0.34 19.07 -9.21
CA GLY A 331 0.87 19.45 -9.96
C GLY A 331 0.84 18.95 -11.40
N GLY A 332 1.74 18.02 -11.74
CA GLY A 332 1.75 17.36 -13.06
C GLY A 332 0.63 16.33 -13.25
N ALA A 333 0.05 15.78 -12.18
CA ALA A 333 -1.00 14.79 -12.25
C ALA A 333 -2.38 15.44 -12.45
N VAL A 334 -2.78 15.61 -13.71
CA VAL A 334 -4.03 16.26 -14.12
C VAL A 334 -5.16 15.24 -14.37
N PRO A 335 -6.35 15.37 -13.76
CA PRO A 335 -7.54 14.58 -14.10
C PRO A 335 -8.07 14.91 -15.50
N SER A 336 -8.39 13.89 -16.31
CA SER A 336 -9.20 14.00 -17.54
C SER A 336 -9.62 12.61 -18.01
N LYS A 337 -10.62 12.50 -18.90
CA LYS A 337 -11.00 11.21 -19.53
C LYS A 337 -9.82 10.59 -20.31
N GLU A 338 -9.07 11.41 -21.02
CA GLU A 338 -7.89 11.03 -21.82
C GLU A 338 -6.74 10.58 -20.91
N ASN A 339 -6.49 11.31 -19.82
CA ASN A 339 -5.46 10.98 -18.84
C ASN A 339 -5.81 9.71 -18.04
N GLN A 340 -7.08 9.52 -17.68
CA GLN A 340 -7.56 8.27 -17.09
C GLN A 340 -7.33 7.09 -18.05
N LEU A 341 -7.71 7.22 -19.32
CA LEU A 341 -7.49 6.18 -20.33
C LEU A 341 -6.00 5.84 -20.47
N ALA A 342 -5.13 6.84 -20.58
CA ALA A 342 -3.68 6.65 -20.70
C ALA A 342 -3.06 5.99 -19.45
N ALA A 343 -3.53 6.35 -18.25
CA ALA A 343 -3.08 5.75 -16.99
C ALA A 343 -3.56 4.30 -16.83
N VAL A 344 -4.82 4.00 -17.12
CA VAL A 344 -5.37 2.65 -17.09
C VAL A 344 -4.70 1.74 -18.12
N GLU A 345 -4.37 2.27 -19.31
CA GLU A 345 -3.60 1.52 -20.31
C GLU A 345 -2.13 1.32 -19.87
N SER A 346 -1.49 2.32 -19.25
CA SER A 346 -0.15 2.19 -18.64
C SER A 346 -0.13 1.08 -17.58
N LEU A 347 -1.10 1.08 -16.67
CA LEU A 347 -1.28 0.05 -15.64
C LEU A 347 -1.44 -1.36 -16.23
N ARG A 348 -2.35 -1.52 -17.20
CA ARG A 348 -2.57 -2.81 -17.88
C ARG A 348 -1.32 -3.32 -18.61
N ARG A 349 -0.55 -2.45 -19.28
CA ARG A 349 0.71 -2.82 -19.94
C ARG A 349 1.78 -3.25 -18.93
N SER A 350 2.04 -2.44 -17.89
CA SER A 350 3.09 -2.72 -16.90
C SER A 350 2.83 -4.00 -16.10
N PHE A 351 1.56 -4.33 -15.83
CA PHE A 351 1.18 -5.56 -15.13
C PHE A 351 0.78 -6.71 -16.07
N GLU A 352 1.00 -6.62 -17.39
CA GLU A 352 0.53 -7.61 -18.36
C GLU A 352 0.98 -9.05 -18.03
N LYS A 353 2.24 -9.22 -17.61
CA LYS A 353 2.83 -10.54 -17.29
C LYS A 353 2.50 -11.03 -15.87
N ARG A 354 1.70 -10.25 -15.13
CA ARG A 354 1.34 -10.48 -13.72
C ARG A 354 -0.05 -9.89 -13.40
N ARG A 355 -1.03 -10.11 -14.28
CA ARG A 355 -2.35 -9.41 -14.23
C ARG A 355 -3.07 -9.59 -12.89
N GLY A 356 -2.98 -10.78 -12.31
CA GLY A 356 -3.48 -11.10 -10.97
C GLY A 356 -2.70 -10.47 -9.80
N ASP A 357 -1.76 -9.55 -10.05
CA ASP A 357 -1.07 -8.72 -9.05
C ASP A 357 -1.51 -7.24 -9.11
N LEU A 358 -2.56 -6.92 -9.88
CA LEU A 358 -3.12 -5.56 -9.98
C LEU A 358 -4.65 -5.58 -9.89
N VAL A 359 -5.19 -4.72 -9.04
CA VAL A 359 -6.60 -4.32 -8.99
C VAL A 359 -6.71 -2.90 -9.54
N LEU A 360 -7.52 -2.72 -10.59
CA LEU A 360 -7.84 -1.38 -11.08
C LEU A 360 -8.84 -0.69 -10.16
N PHE A 361 -8.63 0.60 -9.90
CA PHE A 361 -9.54 1.44 -9.13
C PHE A 361 -10.20 2.49 -10.06
N THR A 362 -11.52 2.54 -10.22
CA THR A 362 -12.57 1.64 -9.70
C THR A 362 -13.60 1.32 -10.80
N ALA A 363 -14.53 0.40 -10.57
CA ALA A 363 -15.50 -0.03 -11.59
C ALA A 363 -16.39 1.12 -12.09
N PHE A 364 -16.97 1.89 -11.17
CA PHE A 364 -17.94 2.96 -11.45
C PHE A 364 -17.70 4.15 -10.53
N ASP A 365 -18.17 5.33 -10.93
CA ASP A 365 -18.00 6.56 -10.16
C ASP A 365 -18.66 6.47 -8.78
N ASP A 366 -17.84 6.63 -7.73
CA ASP A 366 -18.23 6.55 -6.32
C ASP A 366 -18.89 7.87 -5.86
N LEU A 367 -19.96 8.28 -6.56
CA LEU A 367 -20.69 9.56 -6.37
C LEU A 367 -21.19 9.82 -4.94
N TRP A 368 -21.21 8.78 -4.10
CA TRP A 368 -21.60 8.81 -2.70
C TRP A 368 -20.54 9.40 -1.77
N LYS A 369 -19.26 9.40 -2.16
CA LYS A 369 -18.12 9.94 -1.40
C LYS A 369 -18.20 11.46 -1.21
N ASP A 370 -17.36 11.99 -0.33
CA ASP A 370 -17.18 13.44 -0.14
C ASP A 370 -15.86 13.92 -0.77
N ASP A 371 -15.98 14.85 -1.73
CA ASP A 371 -14.82 15.52 -2.35
C ASP A 371 -14.21 16.52 -1.36
N ASN A 372 -12.88 16.63 -1.35
CA ASN A 372 -12.16 17.59 -0.52
C ASN A 372 -10.79 17.95 -1.13
N MET A 373 -10.14 18.98 -0.60
CA MET A 373 -8.86 19.47 -1.13
C MET A 373 -7.69 18.47 -1.03
N TYR A 374 -7.68 17.59 -0.02
CA TYR A 374 -6.60 16.59 0.15
C TYR A 374 -6.71 15.46 -0.88
N THR A 375 -7.91 15.22 -1.40
CA THR A 375 -8.18 14.29 -2.52
C THR A 375 -8.32 15.01 -3.86
N PHE A 376 -7.88 16.28 -3.94
CA PHE A 376 -7.96 17.12 -5.15
C PHE A 376 -9.37 17.17 -5.77
N ASN A 377 -10.40 17.14 -4.92
CA ASN A 377 -11.82 17.08 -5.31
C ASN A 377 -12.15 15.99 -6.35
N ALA A 378 -11.42 14.86 -6.31
CA ALA A 378 -11.45 13.82 -7.34
C ALA A 378 -12.18 12.52 -6.93
N GLU A 379 -12.57 12.37 -5.65
CA GLU A 379 -13.04 11.10 -5.06
C GLU A 379 -14.20 10.44 -5.82
N LYS A 380 -15.09 11.25 -6.40
CA LYS A 380 -16.25 10.76 -7.14
C LYS A 380 -15.94 10.24 -8.55
N PHE A 381 -14.75 10.50 -9.09
CA PHE A 381 -14.49 10.45 -10.55
C PHE A 381 -13.46 9.40 -10.99
N TRP A 382 -13.36 8.28 -10.27
CA TRP A 382 -12.39 7.20 -10.56
C TRP A 382 -13.00 6.02 -11.35
N GLY A 383 -14.26 6.08 -11.78
CA GLY A 383 -14.96 4.99 -12.43
C GLY A 383 -14.56 4.76 -13.89
N ILE A 384 -14.07 3.56 -14.21
CA ILE A 384 -13.56 3.24 -15.57
C ILE A 384 -14.58 2.56 -16.49
N HIS A 385 -15.80 2.26 -16.00
CA HIS A 385 -16.94 1.75 -16.79
C HIS A 385 -18.18 2.67 -16.70
N GLY A 386 -17.98 3.94 -16.34
CA GLY A 386 -18.98 5.00 -16.53
C GLY A 386 -19.31 5.22 -18.01
N GLY A 387 -20.38 5.98 -18.29
CA GLY A 387 -20.75 6.32 -19.67
C GLY A 387 -19.70 7.21 -20.34
N LEU A 388 -19.21 6.79 -21.51
CA LEU A 388 -18.27 7.54 -22.35
C LEU A 388 -18.90 8.83 -22.89
#